data_AF-A0A9D2E7R4-F1
#
_entry.id   AF-A0A9D2E7R4-F1
#
_cell.length_a   1.000
_cell.length_b   1.000
_cell.length_c   1.000
_cell.angle_alpha   90.00
_cell.angle_beta   90.00
_cell.angle_gamma   90.00
#
_symmetry.space_group_name_H-M   'P 1'
#
loop_
_entity.id
_entity.type
_entity.pdbx_description
1 polymer ?
#
loop_
_entity_poly.entity_id
_entity_poly.type
_entity_poly.pdbx_seq_one_letter_code
_entity_poly.pdbx_strand_id
1 'polypeptide(L)'
;MEERKKIYVNGGIVIKTPFFCHGNVECPCITPPERSEKMECDDEVEGQPSIVVTEEKAPSIFNEYYAKTFFSTRYCWADFLRNDFEHDYKDYQSRIEDIKEMLELLEFASERQKKILLRLAYGNVLTAFDSYVGDTILSKITHSKKSFKAYEKECVKNKDLYVRLQKMWNENAMDSAEQEVIDKVLTTSYCNMKNVSKAYGAVFEITIEDEGNKMAGYFQKRHLVFHRNGKKKDGTYILTSSEEEINELIETVNAFVKQINDKISAAL
;
A
#
# COMPACT_ATOMS: atom_id res chain seq x y z
N MET A 1 -16.38 15.82 -8.82
CA MET A 1 -16.04 15.29 -7.50
C MET A 1 -17.28 14.66 -6.91
N GLU A 2 -17.23 13.38 -6.55
CA GLU A 2 -18.33 12.73 -5.81
C GLU A 2 -18.42 13.43 -4.44
N GLU A 3 -19.60 13.92 -4.05
CA GLU A 3 -19.79 14.66 -2.81
C GLU A 3 -19.53 13.71 -1.63
N ARG A 4 -18.53 14.02 -0.79
CA ARG A 4 -18.20 13.19 0.38
C ARG A 4 -19.33 13.32 1.41
N LYS A 5 -19.72 12.19 2.01
CA LYS A 5 -20.71 12.19 3.09
C LYS A 5 -20.09 12.87 4.31
N LYS A 6 -20.82 13.82 4.89
CA LYS A 6 -20.41 14.52 6.12
C LYS A 6 -20.98 13.82 7.33
N ILE A 7 -20.10 13.43 8.26
CA ILE A 7 -20.46 12.81 9.54
C ILE A 7 -20.20 13.84 10.65
N TYR A 8 -21.24 14.19 11.38
CA TYR A 8 -21.12 15.03 12.57
C TYR A 8 -21.21 14.15 13.81
N VAL A 9 -20.14 14.14 14.60
CA VAL A 9 -20.05 13.39 15.86
C VAL A 9 -20.41 14.32 17.01
N ASN A 10 -21.46 13.99 17.76
CA ASN A 10 -21.93 14.76 18.92
C ASN A 10 -21.05 14.55 20.18
N GLY A 11 -19.74 14.63 20.00
CA GLY A 11 -18.72 14.45 21.03
C GLY A 11 -17.33 14.48 20.40
N GLY A 12 -16.40 13.70 20.94
CA GLY A 12 -15.04 13.60 20.44
C GLY A 12 -14.81 12.46 19.46
N ILE A 13 -13.71 12.51 18.73
CA ILE A 13 -13.21 11.40 17.89
C ILE A 13 -11.83 11.01 18.40
N VAL A 14 -11.66 9.74 18.77
CA VAL A 14 -10.39 9.17 19.21
C VAL A 14 -9.94 8.09 18.23
N ILE A 15 -8.82 8.30 17.56
CA ILE A 15 -8.25 7.35 16.60
C ILE A 15 -7.18 6.49 17.25
N LYS A 16 -7.39 5.18 17.19
CA LYS A 16 -6.47 4.15 17.69
C LYS A 16 -5.95 3.22 16.58
N THR A 17 -5.92 3.70 15.34
CA THR A 17 -5.40 2.96 14.19
C THR A 17 -4.63 3.91 13.24
N PRO A 18 -3.57 3.45 12.58
CA PRO A 18 -2.89 4.22 11.53
C PRO A 18 -3.69 4.28 10.21
N PHE A 19 -4.75 3.47 10.06
CA PHE A 19 -5.47 3.28 8.80
C PHE A 19 -6.71 4.15 8.62
N PHE A 20 -6.90 5.15 9.49
CA PHE A 20 -8.01 6.08 9.35
C PHE A 20 -7.65 7.20 8.38
N CYS A 21 -8.40 7.33 7.28
CA CYS A 21 -8.34 8.49 6.40
C CYS A 21 -9.61 9.33 6.60
N HIS A 22 -9.49 10.65 6.44
CA HIS A 22 -10.64 11.53 6.36
C HIS A 22 -10.48 12.49 5.18
N GLY A 23 -11.58 12.83 4.52
CA GLY A 23 -11.54 13.87 3.47
C GLY A 23 -11.27 15.26 4.03
N ASN A 24 -11.90 15.55 5.16
CA ASN A 24 -11.71 16.77 5.92
C ASN A 24 -12.06 16.48 7.39
N VAL A 25 -11.39 17.18 8.31
CA VAL A 25 -11.75 17.20 9.73
C VAL A 25 -11.85 18.62 10.22
N GLU A 26 -12.98 18.92 10.86
CA GLU A 26 -13.17 20.17 11.59
C GLU A 26 -13.47 19.86 13.05
N CYS A 27 -12.71 20.51 13.93
CA CYS A 27 -12.84 20.35 15.37
C CYS A 27 -12.21 21.55 16.09
N PRO A 28 -12.87 22.13 17.12
CA PRO A 28 -14.23 21.83 17.56
C PRO A 28 -15.27 22.40 16.57
N CYS A 29 -16.30 21.62 16.26
CA CYS A 29 -17.39 21.99 15.37
C CYS A 29 -18.70 22.08 16.17
N ILE A 30 -19.03 23.27 16.70
CA ILE A 30 -20.17 23.42 17.63
C ILE A 30 -21.52 23.23 16.92
N THR A 31 -21.61 23.65 15.66
CA THR A 31 -22.83 23.57 14.85
C THR A 31 -22.61 22.55 13.74
N PRO A 32 -23.48 21.53 13.60
CA PRO A 32 -23.35 20.55 12.53
C PRO A 32 -23.37 21.22 11.14
N PRO A 33 -22.46 20.82 10.23
CA PRO A 33 -22.51 21.28 8.84
C PRO A 33 -23.84 20.93 8.17
N GLU A 34 -24.25 21.71 7.17
CA GLU A 34 -25.44 21.38 6.38
C GLU A 34 -25.32 19.98 5.75
N ARG A 35 -26.42 19.22 5.82
CA ARG A 35 -26.54 17.84 5.31
C ARG A 35 -25.62 16.82 5.99
N SER A 36 -25.06 17.12 7.16
CA SER A 36 -24.32 16.11 7.93
C SER A 36 -25.25 15.05 8.55
N GLU A 37 -24.85 13.79 8.46
CA GLU A 37 -25.44 12.72 9.26
C GLU A 37 -24.91 12.79 10.69
N LYS A 38 -25.82 12.74 11.67
CA LYS A 38 -25.43 12.78 13.08
C LYS A 38 -25.08 11.39 13.56
N MET A 39 -23.94 11.30 14.23
CA MET A 39 -23.44 10.11 14.90
C MET A 39 -23.32 10.42 16.40
N GLU A 40 -24.02 9.64 17.21
CA GLU A 40 -23.90 9.72 18.67
C GLU A 40 -22.72 8.89 19.15
N CYS A 41 -22.09 9.31 20.25
CA CYS A 41 -20.96 8.59 20.83
C CYS A 41 -21.43 7.29 21.51
N ASP A 42 -20.70 6.22 21.25
CA ASP A 42 -20.91 4.90 21.87
C ASP A 42 -19.89 4.60 22.99
N ASP A 43 -18.92 5.49 23.21
CA ASP A 43 -17.83 5.34 24.17
C ASP A 43 -17.59 6.63 24.97
N GLU A 44 -16.79 6.51 26.03
CA GLU A 44 -16.34 7.63 26.86
C GLU A 44 -14.82 7.55 27.08
N VAL A 45 -14.09 8.63 26.78
CA VAL A 45 -12.64 8.73 26.99
C VAL A 45 -12.36 9.92 27.90
N GLU A 46 -11.75 9.65 29.05
CA GLU A 46 -11.41 10.67 30.06
C GLU A 46 -12.61 11.52 30.50
N GLY A 47 -13.80 10.92 30.64
CA GLY A 47 -15.01 11.63 31.06
C GLY A 47 -15.73 12.37 29.93
N GLN A 48 -15.26 12.25 28.69
CA GLN A 48 -15.86 12.92 27.54
C GLN A 48 -16.47 11.90 26.55
N PRO A 49 -17.73 12.08 26.13
CA PRO A 49 -18.34 11.24 25.10
C PRO A 49 -17.53 11.28 23.81
N SER A 50 -17.19 10.10 23.28
CA SER A 50 -16.38 9.99 22.07
C SER A 50 -16.71 8.74 21.26
N ILE A 51 -16.46 8.78 19.95
CA ILE A 51 -16.31 7.56 19.17
C ILE A 51 -14.85 7.12 19.20
N VAL A 52 -14.62 5.81 19.29
CA VAL A 52 -13.28 5.22 19.24
C VAL A 52 -13.10 4.49 17.91
N VAL A 53 -12.26 5.05 17.06
CA VAL A 53 -11.92 4.49 15.74
C VAL A 53 -10.80 3.46 15.90
N THR A 54 -11.08 2.21 15.55
CA THR A 54 -10.13 1.08 15.57
C THR A 54 -10.18 0.34 14.23
N GLU A 55 -9.27 -0.61 13.98
CA GLU A 55 -9.31 -1.43 12.75
C GLU A 55 -10.60 -2.26 12.60
N GLU A 56 -11.20 -2.66 13.73
CA GLU A 56 -12.46 -3.42 13.75
C GLU A 56 -13.69 -2.51 13.66
N LYS A 57 -13.52 -1.22 13.99
CA LYS A 57 -14.57 -0.19 14.04
C LYS A 57 -14.07 1.11 13.40
N ALA A 58 -13.69 1.04 12.13
CA ALA A 58 -13.15 2.19 11.39
C ALA A 58 -14.24 2.80 10.49
N PRO A 59 -14.76 3.99 10.78
CA PRO A 59 -15.77 4.59 9.92
C PRO A 59 -15.16 4.91 8.55
N SER A 60 -15.99 4.86 7.49
CA SER A 60 -15.53 4.92 6.10
C SER A 60 -14.48 6.00 5.80
N ILE A 61 -13.42 5.61 5.10
CA ILE A 61 -12.27 6.47 4.76
C ILE A 61 -12.61 7.57 3.75
N PHE A 62 -13.78 7.48 3.10
CA PHE A 62 -14.22 8.44 2.09
C PHE A 62 -15.06 9.58 2.66
N ASN A 63 -15.44 9.52 3.94
CA ASN A 63 -16.27 10.52 4.57
C ASN A 63 -15.47 11.74 5.07
N GLU A 64 -16.18 12.81 5.38
CA GLU A 64 -15.69 13.94 6.15
C GLU A 64 -16.21 13.83 7.59
N TYR A 65 -15.38 14.20 8.56
CA TYR A 65 -15.71 14.02 9.98
C TYR A 65 -15.63 15.34 10.74
N TYR A 66 -16.70 15.68 11.45
CA TYR A 66 -16.83 16.92 12.20
C TYR A 66 -17.07 16.56 13.65
N ALA A 67 -16.11 16.86 14.52
CA ALA A 67 -16.20 16.53 15.94
C ALA A 67 -16.67 17.74 16.74
N LYS A 68 -17.70 17.57 17.57
CA LYS A 68 -18.22 18.66 18.39
C LYS A 68 -17.20 19.18 19.39
N THR A 69 -16.47 18.29 20.05
CA THR A 69 -15.61 18.64 21.19
C THR A 69 -14.12 18.55 20.87
N PHE A 70 -13.61 17.38 20.52
CA PHE A 70 -12.19 17.16 20.28
C PHE A 70 -11.93 16.09 19.21
N PHE A 71 -10.72 16.14 18.64
CA PHE A 71 -10.20 15.14 17.73
C PHE A 71 -8.80 14.77 18.21
N SER A 72 -8.55 13.48 18.43
CA SER A 72 -7.30 12.98 18.99
C SER A 72 -6.84 11.70 18.30
N THR A 73 -5.54 11.59 18.07
CA THR A 73 -4.89 10.36 17.58
C THR A 73 -3.61 10.11 18.37
N ARG A 74 -3.33 8.83 18.64
CA ARG A 74 -2.03 8.39 19.20
C ARG A 74 -1.10 7.76 18.14
N TYR A 75 -1.52 7.74 16.88
CA TYR A 75 -0.83 7.04 15.81
C TYR A 75 -0.35 8.02 14.75
N CYS A 76 0.86 7.75 14.24
CA CYS A 76 1.25 8.25 12.93
C CYS A 76 0.37 7.60 11.87
N TRP A 77 -0.10 8.41 10.94
CA TRP A 77 -0.96 7.97 9.85
C TRP A 77 -0.13 7.11 8.91
N ALA A 78 -0.75 6.08 8.32
CA ALA A 78 -0.09 5.30 7.29
C ALA A 78 0.28 6.21 6.10
N ASP A 79 1.49 6.06 5.57
CA ASP A 79 2.04 7.04 4.61
C ASP A 79 1.24 7.12 3.31
N PHE A 80 0.70 5.99 2.83
CA PHE A 80 -0.18 5.92 1.65
C PHE A 80 -1.51 6.70 1.79
N LEU A 81 -1.86 7.18 3.00
CA LEU A 81 -3.01 8.07 3.20
C LEU A 81 -2.69 9.54 2.94
N ARG A 82 -1.41 9.89 2.83
CA ARG A 82 -0.94 11.27 2.71
C ARG A 82 -0.05 11.48 1.49
N ASN A 83 0.63 10.42 1.06
CA ASN A 83 1.53 10.47 -0.07
C ASN A 83 0.76 10.62 -1.38
N ASP A 84 1.35 11.39 -2.29
CA ASP A 84 1.02 11.33 -3.71
C ASP A 84 2.01 10.40 -4.44
N PHE A 85 1.80 10.21 -5.74
CA PHE A 85 2.63 9.32 -6.55
C PHE A 85 4.08 9.78 -6.67
N GLU A 86 4.35 11.09 -6.55
CA GLU A 86 5.71 11.63 -6.59
C GLU A 86 6.46 11.30 -5.29
N HIS A 87 5.78 11.35 -4.15
CA HIS A 87 6.32 10.88 -2.87
C HIS A 87 6.61 9.38 -2.92
N ASP A 88 5.66 8.56 -3.37
CA ASP A 88 5.85 7.10 -3.48
C ASP A 88 7.04 6.75 -4.40
N TYR A 89 7.23 7.49 -5.50
CA TYR A 89 8.37 7.31 -6.40
C TYR A 89 9.70 7.74 -5.77
N LYS A 90 9.73 8.84 -5.01
CA LYS A 90 10.93 9.27 -4.26
C LYS A 90 11.32 8.29 -3.16
N ASP A 91 10.35 7.75 -2.43
CA ASP A 91 10.59 6.74 -1.40
C ASP A 91 11.21 5.48 -2.02
N TYR A 92 10.72 5.05 -3.19
CA TYR A 92 11.35 3.99 -3.96
C TYR A 92 12.80 4.32 -4.35
N GLN A 93 13.06 5.52 -4.88
CA GLN A 93 14.39 5.95 -5.27
C GLN A 93 15.36 5.96 -4.07
N SER A 94 14.91 6.45 -2.91
CA SER A 94 15.70 6.43 -1.67
C SER A 94 16.05 5.00 -1.26
N ARG A 95 15.09 4.06 -1.30
CA ARG A 95 15.35 2.64 -0.99
C ARG A 95 16.36 2.01 -1.94
N ILE A 96 16.35 2.40 -3.22
CA ILE A 96 17.35 1.95 -4.20
C ILE A 96 18.72 2.55 -3.90
N GLU A 97 18.79 3.80 -3.46
CA GLU A 97 20.05 4.44 -3.07
C GLU A 97 20.65 3.78 -1.83
N ASP A 98 19.85 3.49 -0.80
CA ASP A 98 20.28 2.72 0.38
C ASP A 98 20.89 1.36 0.00
N ILE A 99 20.31 0.70 -1.02
CA ILE A 99 20.83 -0.57 -1.53
C ILE A 99 22.18 -0.37 -2.23
N LYS A 100 22.35 0.69 -3.02
CA LYS A 100 23.62 0.99 -3.67
C LYS A 100 24.71 1.34 -2.65
N GLU A 101 24.40 2.17 -1.66
CA GLU A 101 25.32 2.46 -0.55
C GLU A 101 25.77 1.16 0.16
N MET A 102 24.85 0.21 0.35
CA MET A 102 25.19 -1.10 0.90
C MET A 102 26.10 -1.93 -0.03
N LEU A 103 25.94 -1.80 -1.35
CA LEU A 103 26.82 -2.48 -2.32
C LEU A 103 28.23 -1.92 -2.31
N GLU A 104 28.45 -0.65 -1.96
CA GLU A 104 29.80 -0.09 -1.80
C GLU A 104 30.60 -0.85 -0.72
N LEU A 105 29.92 -1.39 0.30
CA LEU A 105 30.55 -2.20 1.36
C LEU A 105 31.14 -3.53 0.85
N LEU A 106 30.83 -3.95 -0.38
CA LEU A 106 31.39 -5.16 -0.97
C LEU A 106 32.91 -5.10 -1.09
N GLU A 107 33.50 -3.91 -1.24
CA GLU A 107 34.95 -3.74 -1.36
C GLU A 107 35.71 -4.20 -0.10
N PHE A 108 35.08 -4.08 1.07
CA PHE A 108 35.65 -4.48 2.36
C PHE A 108 35.22 -5.89 2.81
N ALA A 109 34.34 -6.53 2.06
CA ALA A 109 33.75 -7.80 2.44
C ALA A 109 34.59 -9.00 2.00
N SER A 110 34.67 -10.04 2.84
CA SER A 110 35.19 -11.35 2.40
C SER A 110 34.31 -11.96 1.31
N GLU A 111 34.86 -12.87 0.51
CA GLU A 111 34.11 -13.57 -0.55
C GLU A 111 32.82 -14.25 -0.05
N ARG A 112 32.82 -14.74 1.19
CA ARG A 112 31.62 -15.29 1.82
C ARG A 112 30.59 -14.20 2.12
N GLN A 113 31.02 -13.06 2.65
CA GLN A 113 30.16 -11.92 2.96
C GLN A 113 29.58 -11.31 1.68
N LYS A 114 30.39 -11.11 0.64
CA LYS A 114 29.94 -10.62 -0.68
C LYS A 114 28.76 -11.44 -1.21
N LYS A 115 28.90 -12.78 -1.22
CA LYS A 115 27.83 -13.69 -1.64
C LYS A 115 26.54 -13.55 -0.82
N ILE A 116 26.63 -13.20 0.46
CA ILE A 116 25.46 -12.97 1.31
C ILE A 116 24.84 -11.62 0.98
N LEU A 117 25.66 -10.56 0.93
CA LEU A 117 25.22 -9.19 0.65
C LEU A 117 24.56 -9.09 -0.72
N LEU A 118 25.13 -9.69 -1.77
CA LEU A 118 24.53 -9.72 -3.10
C LEU A 118 23.16 -10.42 -3.13
N ARG A 119 22.97 -11.51 -2.34
CA ARG A 119 21.66 -12.16 -2.21
C ARG A 119 20.64 -11.26 -1.51
N LEU A 120 21.07 -10.54 -0.48
CA LEU A 120 20.21 -9.60 0.24
C LEU A 120 19.86 -8.39 -0.65
N ALA A 121 20.83 -7.83 -1.37
CA ALA A 121 20.62 -6.77 -2.36
C ALA A 121 19.58 -7.19 -3.39
N TYR A 122 19.74 -8.38 -3.99
CA TYR A 122 18.80 -8.92 -4.95
C TYR A 122 17.36 -8.96 -4.42
N GLY A 123 17.19 -9.47 -3.19
CA GLY A 123 15.90 -9.50 -2.52
C GLY A 123 15.33 -8.11 -2.27
N ASN A 124 16.17 -7.19 -1.78
CA ASN A 124 15.78 -5.84 -1.39
C ASN A 124 15.39 -4.96 -2.57
N VAL A 125 16.05 -5.08 -3.74
CA VAL A 125 15.65 -4.35 -4.95
C VAL A 125 14.21 -4.71 -5.34
N LEU A 126 13.88 -6.00 -5.30
CA LEU A 126 12.53 -6.46 -5.61
C LEU A 126 11.53 -6.15 -4.51
N THR A 127 11.95 -6.12 -3.24
CA THR A 127 11.10 -5.64 -2.14
C THR A 127 10.80 -4.14 -2.28
N ALA A 128 11.77 -3.30 -2.64
CA ALA A 128 11.55 -1.88 -2.91
C ALA A 128 10.53 -1.68 -4.04
N PHE A 129 10.63 -2.47 -5.11
CA PHE A 129 9.62 -2.53 -6.16
C PHE A 129 8.23 -3.00 -5.64
N ASP A 130 8.19 -4.09 -4.86
CA ASP A 130 6.95 -4.65 -4.28
C ASP A 130 6.20 -3.59 -3.48
N SER A 131 6.93 -2.86 -2.63
CA SER A 131 6.40 -1.78 -1.83
C SER A 131 5.94 -0.60 -2.69
N TYR A 132 6.72 -0.14 -3.66
CA TYR A 132 6.30 0.93 -4.58
C TYR A 132 4.96 0.63 -5.27
N VAL A 133 4.78 -0.61 -5.74
CA VAL A 133 3.51 -1.01 -6.36
C VAL A 133 2.37 -0.99 -5.34
N GLY A 134 2.58 -1.53 -4.14
CA GLY A 134 1.61 -1.49 -3.06
C GLY A 134 1.23 -0.06 -2.67
N ASP A 135 2.22 0.79 -2.45
CA ASP A 135 2.11 2.18 -2.03
C ASP A 135 1.30 2.97 -3.07
N THR A 136 1.66 2.90 -4.36
CA THR A 136 0.92 3.62 -5.42
C THR A 136 -0.52 3.12 -5.60
N ILE A 137 -0.78 1.81 -5.46
CA ILE A 137 -2.15 1.28 -5.48
C ILE A 137 -2.94 1.84 -4.30
N LEU A 138 -2.38 1.78 -3.08
CA LEU A 138 -3.01 2.30 -1.87
C LEU A 138 -3.32 3.79 -2.02
N SER A 139 -2.33 4.60 -2.40
CA SER A 139 -2.47 6.04 -2.65
C SER A 139 -3.61 6.30 -3.64
N LYS A 140 -3.76 5.52 -4.71
CA LYS A 140 -4.87 5.74 -5.66
C LYS A 140 -6.24 5.34 -5.10
N ILE A 141 -6.35 4.20 -4.43
CA ILE A 141 -7.65 3.70 -3.95
C ILE A 141 -8.15 4.46 -2.73
N THR A 142 -7.28 4.96 -1.86
CA THR A 142 -7.66 5.73 -0.67
C THR A 142 -8.12 7.15 -1.02
N HIS A 143 -7.58 7.73 -2.10
CA HIS A 143 -7.97 9.07 -2.56
C HIS A 143 -9.16 9.09 -3.53
N SER A 144 -9.55 7.95 -4.10
CA SER A 144 -10.61 7.86 -5.12
C SER A 144 -11.54 6.69 -4.87
N LYS A 145 -12.78 6.99 -4.46
CA LYS A 145 -13.86 5.99 -4.29
C LYS A 145 -14.15 5.21 -5.57
N LYS A 146 -14.02 5.85 -6.75
CA LYS A 146 -14.12 5.17 -8.05
C LYS A 146 -13.03 4.08 -8.17
N SER A 147 -11.78 4.45 -7.90
CA SER A 147 -10.63 3.54 -8.00
C SER A 147 -10.69 2.44 -6.94
N PHE A 148 -11.13 2.77 -5.72
CA PHE A 148 -11.42 1.80 -4.66
C PHE A 148 -12.40 0.72 -5.14
N LYS A 149 -13.57 1.12 -5.64
CA LYS A 149 -14.59 0.19 -6.16
C LYS A 149 -14.08 -0.62 -7.35
N ALA A 150 -13.19 -0.05 -8.18
CA ALA A 150 -12.59 -0.77 -9.29
C ALA A 150 -11.64 -1.87 -8.80
N TYR A 151 -10.83 -1.58 -7.78
CA TYR A 151 -9.93 -2.56 -7.17
C TYR A 151 -10.69 -3.63 -6.38
N GLU A 152 -11.68 -3.23 -5.57
CA GLU A 152 -12.59 -4.12 -4.86
C GLU A 152 -13.21 -5.15 -5.82
N LYS A 153 -13.68 -4.71 -7.00
CA LYS A 153 -14.18 -5.59 -8.07
C LYS A 153 -13.14 -6.58 -8.62
N GLU A 154 -11.86 -6.21 -8.65
CA GLU A 154 -10.79 -7.13 -9.02
C GLU A 154 -10.52 -8.13 -7.88
N CYS A 155 -10.56 -7.67 -6.63
CA CYS A 155 -10.37 -8.50 -5.44
C CYS A 155 -11.46 -9.56 -5.25
N VAL A 156 -12.73 -9.21 -5.47
CA VAL A 156 -13.88 -10.15 -5.34
C VAL A 156 -13.88 -11.27 -6.38
N LYS A 157 -12.98 -11.25 -7.38
CA LYS A 157 -12.74 -12.44 -8.21
C LYS A 157 -12.18 -13.60 -7.38
N ASN A 158 -11.64 -13.32 -6.19
CA ASN A 158 -11.42 -14.30 -5.14
C ASN A 158 -12.74 -14.59 -4.40
N LYS A 159 -13.24 -15.83 -4.55
CA LYS A 159 -14.53 -16.26 -3.97
C LYS A 159 -14.61 -16.09 -2.46
N ASP A 160 -13.53 -16.37 -1.73
CA ASP A 160 -13.54 -16.33 -0.26
C ASP A 160 -13.65 -14.89 0.24
N LEU A 161 -12.90 -13.98 -0.39
CA LEU A 161 -12.96 -12.55 -0.09
C LEU A 161 -14.32 -11.97 -0.46
N TYR A 162 -14.90 -12.35 -1.61
CA TYR A 162 -16.23 -11.92 -2.00
C TYR A 162 -17.31 -12.30 -0.99
N VAL A 163 -17.30 -13.54 -0.49
CA VAL A 163 -18.27 -13.99 0.52
C VAL A 163 -18.17 -13.17 1.80
N ARG A 164 -16.94 -12.83 2.24
CA ARG A 164 -16.73 -11.99 3.43
C ARG A 164 -17.21 -10.56 3.21
N LEU A 165 -16.84 -9.93 2.09
CA LEU A 165 -17.28 -8.58 1.75
C LEU A 165 -18.81 -8.50 1.62
N GLN A 166 -19.45 -9.48 0.97
CA GLN A 166 -20.91 -9.54 0.87
C GLN A 166 -21.57 -9.62 2.25
N LYS A 167 -21.02 -10.45 3.16
CA LYS A 167 -21.53 -10.56 4.52
C LYS A 167 -21.45 -9.20 5.24
N MET A 168 -20.30 -8.53 5.15
CA MET A 168 -20.10 -7.21 5.76
C MET A 168 -21.05 -6.15 5.20
N TRP A 169 -21.24 -6.09 3.88
CA TRP A 169 -22.19 -5.15 3.27
C TRP A 169 -23.63 -5.43 3.69
N ASN A 170 -24.04 -6.70 3.78
CA ASN A 170 -25.38 -7.09 4.21
C ASN A 170 -25.64 -6.77 5.69
N GLU A 171 -24.59 -6.73 6.51
CA GLU A 171 -24.63 -6.39 7.93
C GLU A 171 -24.44 -4.87 8.19
N ASN A 172 -24.44 -4.03 7.14
CA ASN A 172 -24.12 -2.59 7.19
C ASN A 172 -22.74 -2.26 7.76
N ALA A 173 -21.81 -3.22 7.76
CA ALA A 173 -20.40 -3.05 8.14
C ALA A 173 -19.54 -2.61 6.94
N MET A 174 -20.00 -1.58 6.20
CA MET A 174 -19.28 -1.04 5.03
C MET A 174 -17.84 -0.62 5.38
N ASP A 175 -17.71 -0.08 6.57
CA ASP A 175 -16.49 0.32 7.27
C ASP A 175 -15.47 -0.83 7.39
N SER A 176 -15.91 -2.02 7.80
CA SER A 176 -15.07 -3.22 7.89
C SER A 176 -14.67 -3.76 6.51
N ALA A 177 -15.52 -3.56 5.50
CA ALA A 177 -15.23 -4.00 4.13
C ALA A 177 -14.13 -3.13 3.48
N GLU A 178 -14.08 -1.84 3.78
CA GLU A 178 -13.03 -0.93 3.29
C GLU A 178 -11.65 -1.35 3.80
N GLN A 179 -11.55 -1.65 5.09
CA GLN A 179 -10.31 -2.14 5.69
C GLN A 179 -9.86 -3.47 5.08
N GLU A 180 -10.78 -4.41 4.80
CA GLU A 180 -10.41 -5.70 4.23
C GLU A 180 -9.82 -5.56 2.81
N VAL A 181 -10.27 -4.57 2.02
CA VAL A 181 -9.67 -4.27 0.71
C VAL A 181 -8.27 -3.67 0.86
N ILE A 182 -8.06 -2.77 1.84
CA ILE A 182 -6.74 -2.19 2.15
C ILE A 182 -5.77 -3.29 2.60
N ASP A 183 -6.18 -4.14 3.54
CA ASP A 183 -5.40 -5.29 4.01
C ASP A 183 -5.06 -6.24 2.86
N LYS A 184 -5.98 -6.38 1.91
CA LYS A 184 -5.73 -7.19 0.72
C LYS A 184 -4.61 -6.61 -0.14
N VAL A 185 -4.50 -5.29 -0.28
CA VAL A 185 -3.35 -4.66 -0.96
C VAL A 185 -2.07 -4.93 -0.17
N LEU A 186 -2.07 -4.65 1.13
CA LEU A 186 -0.89 -4.78 2.02
C LEU A 186 -0.34 -6.22 2.07
N THR A 187 -1.20 -7.23 1.97
CA THR A 187 -0.81 -8.64 2.02
C THR A 187 -0.52 -9.26 0.66
N THR A 188 -0.75 -8.53 -0.44
CA THR A 188 -0.51 -9.03 -1.79
C THR A 188 0.94 -8.77 -2.20
N SER A 189 1.68 -9.82 -2.59
CA SER A 189 2.96 -9.63 -3.27
C SER A 189 2.74 -9.29 -4.74
N TYR A 190 3.34 -8.19 -5.16
CA TYR A 190 3.37 -7.63 -6.52
C TYR A 190 4.62 -7.98 -7.30
N CYS A 191 5.56 -8.75 -6.73
CA CYS A 191 6.61 -9.48 -7.44
C CYS A 191 6.02 -10.64 -8.28
N ASN A 192 5.00 -10.33 -9.08
CA ASN A 192 4.27 -11.19 -9.95
C ASN A 192 3.59 -10.32 -11.02
N MET A 193 4.01 -10.47 -12.28
CA MET A 193 3.51 -9.65 -13.40
C MET A 193 1.99 -9.72 -13.55
N LYS A 194 1.37 -10.87 -13.26
CA LYS A 194 -0.09 -11.01 -13.32
C LYS A 194 -0.78 -10.10 -12.30
N ASN A 195 -0.23 -9.99 -11.09
CA ASN A 195 -0.79 -9.15 -10.03
C ASN A 195 -0.61 -7.66 -10.38
N VAL A 196 0.58 -7.27 -10.86
CA VAL A 196 0.87 -5.91 -11.35
C VAL A 196 -0.11 -5.51 -12.46
N SER A 197 -0.18 -6.27 -13.54
CA SER A 197 -1.04 -5.94 -14.68
C SER A 197 -2.52 -5.85 -14.31
N LYS A 198 -3.00 -6.74 -13.43
CA LYS A 198 -4.38 -6.71 -12.93
C LYS A 198 -4.67 -5.47 -12.09
N ALA A 199 -3.81 -5.18 -11.12
CA ALA A 199 -4.01 -4.07 -10.22
C ALA A 199 -3.95 -2.72 -10.95
N TYR A 200 -2.92 -2.50 -11.78
CA TYR A 200 -2.79 -1.26 -12.54
C TYR A 200 -3.86 -1.11 -13.61
N GLY A 201 -4.26 -2.20 -14.29
CA GLY A 201 -5.37 -2.17 -15.22
C GLY A 201 -6.71 -1.83 -14.56
N ALA A 202 -6.94 -2.29 -13.33
CA ALA A 202 -8.16 -1.98 -12.58
C ALA A 202 -8.17 -0.57 -11.98
N VAL A 203 -7.05 -0.12 -11.43
CA VAL A 203 -6.97 1.08 -10.58
C VAL A 203 -6.63 2.34 -11.37
N PHE A 204 -5.75 2.20 -12.37
CA PHE A 204 -5.23 3.29 -13.18
C PHE A 204 -5.67 3.23 -14.64
N GLU A 205 -6.32 2.12 -15.06
CA GLU A 205 -6.71 1.89 -16.46
C GLU A 205 -5.49 1.90 -17.42
N ILE A 206 -4.29 1.55 -16.91
CA ILE A 206 -3.04 1.49 -17.69
C ILE A 206 -2.58 0.05 -17.96
N THR A 207 -1.90 -0.15 -19.08
CA THR A 207 -1.24 -1.42 -19.42
C THR A 207 0.24 -1.35 -19.06
N ILE A 208 0.74 -2.31 -18.29
CA ILE A 208 2.15 -2.44 -17.93
C ILE A 208 2.75 -3.61 -18.72
N GLU A 209 3.91 -3.40 -19.33
CA GLU A 209 4.56 -4.33 -20.25
C GLU A 209 5.93 -4.74 -19.72
N ASP A 210 6.19 -6.04 -19.61
CA ASP A 210 7.50 -6.60 -19.26
C ASP A 210 8.24 -6.99 -20.55
N GLU A 211 8.91 -6.00 -21.15
CA GLU A 211 9.66 -6.20 -22.39
C GLU A 211 10.72 -7.28 -22.23
N GLY A 212 10.64 -8.32 -23.06
CA GLY A 212 11.56 -9.47 -22.98
C GLY A 212 11.37 -10.37 -21.76
N ASN A 213 10.28 -10.21 -21.00
CA ASN A 213 9.93 -11.04 -19.84
C ASN A 213 11.01 -11.05 -18.74
N LYS A 214 11.76 -9.94 -18.61
CA LYS A 214 12.89 -9.80 -17.69
C LYS A 214 12.42 -9.76 -16.24
N MET A 215 11.39 -8.95 -15.94
CA MET A 215 10.84 -8.82 -14.58
C MET A 215 10.29 -10.14 -14.07
N ALA A 216 9.55 -10.88 -14.91
CA ALA A 216 9.07 -12.21 -14.56
C ALA A 216 10.20 -13.17 -14.19
N GLY A 217 11.33 -13.12 -14.94
CA GLY A 217 12.53 -13.88 -14.62
C GLY A 217 13.12 -13.51 -13.26
N TYR A 218 13.15 -12.22 -12.93
CA TYR A 218 13.64 -11.76 -11.63
C TYR A 218 12.72 -12.15 -10.46
N PHE A 219 11.41 -12.08 -10.64
CA PHE A 219 10.44 -12.54 -9.65
C PHE A 219 10.58 -14.04 -9.33
N GLN A 220 10.86 -14.87 -10.33
CA GLN A 220 11.13 -16.29 -10.10
C GLN A 220 12.41 -16.52 -9.28
N LYS A 221 13.48 -15.77 -9.59
CA LYS A 221 14.73 -15.82 -8.81
C LYS A 221 14.51 -15.35 -7.37
N ARG A 222 13.70 -14.30 -7.14
CA ARG A 222 13.33 -13.81 -5.80
C ARG A 222 12.80 -14.93 -4.89
N HIS A 223 11.89 -15.74 -5.42
CA HIS A 223 11.31 -16.86 -4.69
C HIS A 223 12.39 -17.85 -4.22
N LEU A 224 13.40 -18.12 -5.05
CA LEU A 224 14.54 -18.94 -4.67
C LEU A 224 15.44 -18.26 -3.63
N VAL A 225 15.67 -16.94 -3.74
CA VAL A 225 16.42 -16.16 -2.74
C VAL A 225 15.79 -16.30 -1.36
N PHE A 226 14.49 -15.98 -1.20
CA PHE A 226 13.86 -15.95 0.11
C PHE A 226 13.49 -17.32 0.67
N HIS A 227 13.00 -18.26 -0.15
CA HIS A 227 12.52 -19.55 0.36
C HIS A 227 13.59 -20.64 0.35
N ARG A 228 14.69 -20.47 -0.40
CA ARG A 228 15.75 -21.48 -0.52
C ARG A 228 17.14 -20.89 -0.30
N ASN A 229 17.25 -19.68 0.23
CA ASN A 229 18.52 -18.95 0.40
C ASN A 229 19.34 -18.90 -0.91
N GLY A 230 18.65 -18.81 -2.04
CA GLY A 230 19.22 -18.82 -3.39
C GLY A 230 19.69 -20.19 -3.90
N LYS A 231 19.42 -21.29 -3.20
CA LYS A 231 19.81 -22.64 -3.65
C LYS A 231 18.84 -23.20 -4.69
N LYS A 232 19.40 -23.74 -5.78
CA LYS A 232 18.72 -24.54 -6.80
C LYS A 232 18.52 -25.98 -6.32
N LYS A 233 17.78 -26.79 -7.10
CA LYS A 233 17.52 -28.20 -6.77
C LYS A 233 18.80 -29.05 -6.75
N ASP A 234 19.77 -28.69 -7.58
CA ASP A 234 21.08 -29.34 -7.71
C ASP A 234 22.10 -28.92 -6.63
N GLY A 235 21.72 -28.03 -5.69
CA GLY A 235 22.60 -27.51 -4.65
C GLY A 235 23.45 -26.31 -5.04
N THR A 236 23.45 -25.90 -6.32
CA THR A 236 24.11 -24.67 -6.79
C THR A 236 23.31 -23.42 -6.40
N TYR A 237 23.92 -22.24 -6.52
CA TYR A 237 23.24 -20.97 -6.22
C TYR A 237 22.80 -20.25 -7.50
N ILE A 238 21.69 -19.50 -7.41
CA ILE A 238 21.16 -18.69 -8.53
C ILE A 238 21.96 -17.42 -8.82
N LEU A 239 22.66 -16.91 -7.81
CA LEU A 239 23.53 -15.73 -7.90
C LEU A 239 24.97 -16.20 -7.76
N THR A 240 25.79 -15.87 -8.75
CA THR A 240 27.13 -16.46 -8.90
C THR A 240 28.25 -15.58 -8.33
N SER A 241 27.90 -14.54 -7.56
CA SER A 241 28.80 -13.56 -6.91
C SER A 241 29.22 -12.38 -7.79
N SER A 242 28.43 -12.06 -8.83
CA SER A 242 28.68 -10.89 -9.68
C SER A 242 27.88 -9.70 -9.17
N GLU A 243 28.57 -8.58 -8.98
CA GLU A 243 27.96 -7.27 -8.70
C GLU A 243 27.22 -6.77 -9.94
N GLU A 244 27.72 -7.10 -11.13
CA GLU A 244 27.10 -6.77 -12.41
C GLU A 244 25.68 -7.36 -12.54
N GLU A 245 25.44 -8.58 -12.04
CA GLU A 245 24.09 -9.18 -11.99
C GLU A 245 23.10 -8.33 -11.15
N ILE A 246 23.58 -7.65 -10.10
CA ILE A 246 22.76 -6.78 -9.26
C ILE A 246 22.56 -5.42 -9.89
N ASN A 247 23.60 -4.86 -10.51
CA ASN A 247 23.49 -3.59 -11.23
C ASN A 247 22.52 -3.70 -12.42
N GLU A 248 22.57 -4.79 -13.19
CA GLU A 248 21.60 -5.05 -14.27
C GLU A 248 20.16 -5.17 -13.73
N LEU A 249 19.98 -5.83 -12.57
CA LEU A 249 18.68 -5.90 -11.89
C LEU A 249 18.20 -4.50 -11.51
N ILE A 250 19.04 -3.68 -10.86
CA ILE A 250 18.70 -2.32 -10.44
C ILE A 250 18.30 -1.47 -11.65
N GLU A 251 19.09 -1.50 -12.72
CA GLU A 251 18.79 -0.75 -13.95
C GLU A 251 17.45 -1.19 -14.57
N THR A 252 17.22 -2.50 -14.69
CA THR A 252 15.99 -3.01 -15.28
C THR A 252 14.77 -2.67 -14.43
N VAL A 253 14.85 -2.83 -13.11
CA VAL A 253 13.75 -2.52 -12.19
C VAL A 253 13.49 -1.02 -12.16
N ASN A 254 14.53 -0.17 -12.15
CA ASN A 254 14.39 1.29 -12.22
C ASN A 254 13.69 1.72 -13.53
N ALA A 255 14.09 1.15 -14.67
CA ALA A 255 13.45 1.44 -15.94
C ALA A 255 11.98 1.03 -15.94
N PHE A 256 11.66 -0.13 -15.36
CA PHE A 256 10.30 -0.63 -15.23
C PHE A 256 9.43 0.23 -14.30
N VAL A 257 9.95 0.60 -13.12
CA VAL A 257 9.26 1.52 -12.19
C VAL A 257 9.06 2.89 -12.84
N LYS A 258 10.06 3.42 -13.55
CA LYS A 258 9.93 4.67 -14.29
C LYS A 258 8.82 4.57 -15.35
N GLN A 259 8.74 3.47 -16.10
CA GLN A 259 7.66 3.25 -17.07
C GLN A 259 6.28 3.30 -16.40
N ILE A 260 6.14 2.68 -15.22
CA ILE A 260 4.90 2.74 -14.43
C ILE A 260 4.62 4.19 -14.02
N ASN A 261 5.59 4.89 -13.43
CA ASN A 261 5.42 6.26 -12.94
C ASN A 261 5.04 7.24 -14.07
N ASP A 262 5.69 7.13 -15.22
CA ASP A 262 5.39 7.94 -16.40
C ASP A 262 3.94 7.70 -16.89
N LYS A 263 3.49 6.44 -16.89
CA LYS A 263 2.11 6.07 -17.26
C LYS A 263 1.08 6.55 -16.24
N ILE A 264 1.39 6.49 -14.94
CA ILE A 264 0.54 7.05 -13.89
C ILE A 264 0.41 8.57 -14.11
N SER A 265 1.53 9.27 -14.25
CA SER A 265 1.57 10.72 -14.43
C SER A 265 0.79 11.18 -15.65
N ALA A 266 0.82 10.41 -16.75
CA ALA A 266 0.05 10.70 -17.97
C ALA A 266 -1.46 10.42 -17.84
N ALA A 267 -1.87 9.62 -16.85
CA ALA A 267 -3.27 9.23 -16.63
C ALA A 267 -3.98 10.07 -15.56
N LEU A 268 -3.28 11.00 -14.91
CA LEU A 268 -3.83 11.96 -13.94
C LEU A 268 -4.29 13.25 -14.63
#